data_AF-A0A8T4EEQ6-F1
#
_entry.id   AF-A0A8T4EEQ6-F1
#
_cell.length_a   1.000
_cell.length_b   1.000
_cell.length_c   1.000
_cell.angle_alpha   90.00
_cell.angle_beta   90.00
_cell.angle_gamma   90.00
#
_symmetry.space_group_name_H-M   'P 1'
#
loop_
_entity.id
_entity.type
_entity.pdbx_description
1 polymer ?
#
loop_
_entity_poly.entity_id
_entity_poly.type
_entity_poly.pdbx_seq_one_letter_code
_entity_poly.pdbx_strand_id
1 'polypeptide(L)'
;MSDERARQWIEESQKDTTRQSAGKMHIQAAIRAEQAGDIAGMEREYNAAAHAFLQSANEYRAAKSYKKAALNMCDAGEVFSELGDSTRAIQAFQGGADDLFAASSEHLMWGEDAETSKGTALAMTACMIYIMIGKEAEAFYKARGFSAENGSKIRLPAIVRLSQIPQMLESAVQSVNLESFASAENAAVTELKSALASSGSPEFSKYVDRGLDMVREILRGKLKVPKISSHLSIPKDLTFTEDFSVRLSIKNSGDGAAINLKIEWHLDEGLNLVSGEKTKVVHSLPAGETLEIAVLIRAAEALGGSRDYSILARGSYEDKLKTEYSLQAGPTVITLKDYKESDKLLQDSDVTDSRVSFLRASVQESEFEPEPLLRVIDGLTDSLKESRSEVESGKLEIAKARITVINDIVDQIDALLGDDALVQTVAESKLQAKKDYALAILGPAFEEAISSITNQEKKLHSEVPLALTEWDSMSEKKKRILATANQIKNTANEVKGRLTEPEHQIIQAKISDIQMDAEKILNDSLLITGSRPETPEKIEMAFVVARSIRNEITQLMESKKANLR
;
A
#
# COMPACT_ATOMS: atom_id res chain seq x y z
N MET A 1 -35.06 -23.18 83.36
CA MET A 1 -34.57 -21.91 82.81
C MET A 1 -35.42 -20.79 83.41
N SER A 2 -34.84 -19.68 83.88
CA SER A 2 -35.62 -18.56 84.43
C SER A 2 -36.38 -17.85 83.29
N ASP A 3 -37.59 -17.35 83.56
CA ASP A 3 -38.45 -16.67 82.57
C ASP A 3 -37.78 -15.46 81.89
N GLU A 4 -36.80 -14.83 82.55
CA GLU A 4 -35.98 -13.76 81.96
C GLU A 4 -35.03 -14.25 80.86
N ARG A 5 -34.41 -15.43 81.02
CA ARG A 5 -33.58 -16.02 79.97
C ARG A 5 -34.41 -16.43 78.75
N ALA A 6 -35.63 -16.92 78.98
CA ALA A 6 -36.55 -17.25 77.89
C ALA A 6 -37.00 -16.00 77.12
N ARG A 7 -37.27 -14.89 77.80
CA ARG A 7 -37.59 -13.60 77.16
C ARG A 7 -36.42 -13.00 76.38
N GLN A 8 -35.21 -13.02 76.95
CA GLN A 8 -34.00 -12.57 76.24
C GLN A 8 -33.74 -13.41 74.99
N TRP A 9 -33.95 -14.73 75.06
CA TRP A 9 -33.75 -15.62 73.91
C TRP A 9 -34.81 -15.43 72.80
N ILE A 10 -36.06 -15.14 73.18
CA ILE A 10 -37.12 -14.78 72.23
C ILE A 10 -36.83 -13.42 71.59
N GLU A 11 -36.38 -12.44 72.37
CA GLU A 11 -36.06 -11.10 71.87
C GLU A 11 -34.82 -11.11 70.95
N GLU A 12 -33.79 -11.90 71.29
CA GLU A 12 -32.59 -12.10 70.48
C GLU A 12 -32.90 -12.87 69.20
N SER A 13 -33.77 -13.88 69.25
CA SER A 13 -34.28 -14.61 68.07
C SER A 13 -35.15 -13.74 67.15
N GLN A 14 -35.97 -12.84 67.72
CA GLN A 14 -36.74 -11.86 66.95
C GLN A 14 -35.87 -10.78 66.31
N LYS A 15 -34.84 -10.31 67.02
CA LYS A 15 -33.81 -9.40 66.47
C LYS A 15 -33.00 -10.08 65.36
N ASP A 16 -32.67 -11.36 65.53
CA ASP A 16 -31.95 -12.15 64.53
C ASP A 16 -32.74 -12.34 63.23
N THR A 17 -34.03 -12.65 63.34
CA THR A 17 -34.92 -12.77 62.17
C THR A 17 -35.15 -11.43 61.49
N THR A 18 -35.32 -10.33 62.24
CA THR A 18 -35.47 -8.99 61.63
C THR A 18 -34.20 -8.51 60.94
N ARG A 19 -33.01 -8.76 61.49
CA ARG A 19 -31.73 -8.31 60.90
C ARG A 19 -31.36 -9.02 59.62
N GLN A 20 -31.43 -10.35 59.59
CA GLN A 20 -31.25 -11.11 58.35
C GLN A 20 -32.34 -10.82 57.32
N SER A 21 -33.55 -10.42 57.78
CA SER A 21 -34.62 -10.02 56.88
C SER A 21 -34.39 -8.65 56.24
N ALA A 22 -33.73 -7.69 56.91
CA ALA A 22 -33.56 -6.34 56.39
C ALA A 22 -32.73 -6.32 55.09
N GLY A 23 -31.57 -6.98 55.06
CA GLY A 23 -30.75 -7.10 53.85
C GLY A 23 -31.48 -7.84 52.72
N LYS A 24 -32.21 -8.93 53.06
CA LYS A 24 -33.00 -9.69 52.08
C LYS A 24 -34.21 -8.92 51.56
N MET A 25 -34.82 -8.05 52.37
CA MET A 25 -35.91 -7.16 51.97
C MET A 25 -35.42 -6.13 50.95
N HIS A 26 -34.23 -5.55 51.16
CA HIS A 26 -33.62 -4.64 50.19
C HIS A 26 -33.24 -5.34 48.89
N ILE A 27 -32.73 -6.58 48.93
CA ILE A 27 -32.53 -7.39 47.70
C ILE A 27 -33.86 -7.61 46.96
N GLN A 28 -34.92 -7.99 47.67
CA GLN A 28 -36.24 -8.19 47.04
C GLN A 28 -36.81 -6.89 46.46
N ALA A 29 -36.56 -5.74 47.11
CA ALA A 29 -36.93 -4.43 46.59
C ALA A 29 -36.11 -4.08 45.35
N ALA A 30 -34.81 -4.38 45.33
CA ALA A 30 -33.93 -4.18 44.19
C ALA A 30 -34.36 -5.03 42.98
N ILE A 31 -34.67 -6.31 43.16
CA ILE A 31 -35.18 -7.20 42.10
C ILE A 31 -36.51 -6.68 41.54
N ARG A 32 -37.40 -6.14 42.38
CA ARG A 32 -38.66 -5.52 41.91
C ARG A 32 -38.40 -4.23 41.12
N ALA A 33 -37.41 -3.43 41.51
CA ALA A 33 -37.01 -2.23 40.78
C ALA A 33 -36.37 -2.59 39.42
N GLU A 34 -35.56 -3.65 39.37
CA GLU A 34 -34.99 -4.20 38.13
C GLU A 34 -36.10 -4.69 37.18
N GLN A 35 -37.06 -5.45 37.68
CA GLN A 35 -38.23 -5.91 36.89
C GLN A 35 -39.10 -4.76 36.38
N ALA A 36 -39.11 -3.62 37.08
CA ALA A 36 -39.80 -2.40 36.67
C ALA A 36 -38.97 -1.51 35.74
N GLY A 37 -37.70 -1.86 35.45
CA GLY A 37 -36.79 -1.08 34.63
C GLY A 37 -36.19 0.17 35.31
N ASP A 38 -36.34 0.30 36.64
CA ASP A 38 -35.77 1.41 37.42
C ASP A 38 -34.35 1.05 37.91
N ILE A 39 -33.37 1.28 37.03
CA ILE A 39 -31.95 0.99 37.28
C ILE A 39 -31.41 1.82 38.47
N ALA A 40 -31.83 3.09 38.58
CA ALA A 40 -31.36 3.97 39.65
C ALA A 40 -31.97 3.63 41.02
N GLY A 41 -33.19 3.10 41.04
CA GLY A 41 -33.80 2.52 42.24
C GLY A 41 -33.13 1.21 42.64
N MET A 42 -32.88 0.33 41.67
CA MET A 42 -32.19 -0.94 41.87
C MET A 42 -30.80 -0.76 42.50
N GLU A 43 -29.95 0.11 41.95
CA GLU A 43 -28.61 0.37 42.50
C GLU A 43 -28.65 0.93 43.93
N ARG A 44 -29.63 1.79 44.25
CA ARG A 44 -29.80 2.34 45.60
C ARG A 44 -30.18 1.25 46.60
N GLU A 45 -31.13 0.40 46.25
CA GLU A 45 -31.59 -0.69 47.11
C GLU A 45 -30.51 -1.77 47.29
N TYR A 46 -29.73 -2.09 46.24
CA TYR A 46 -28.59 -2.99 46.38
C TYR A 46 -27.48 -2.41 47.28
N ASN A 47 -27.16 -1.11 47.15
CA ASN A 47 -26.21 -0.48 48.07
C ASN A 47 -26.71 -0.49 49.53
N ALA A 48 -28.01 -0.24 49.74
CA ALA A 48 -28.63 -0.33 51.06
C ALA A 48 -28.58 -1.77 51.63
N ALA A 49 -28.83 -2.77 50.78
CA ALA A 49 -28.71 -4.18 51.15
C ALA A 49 -27.28 -4.53 51.58
N ALA A 50 -26.28 -4.15 50.79
CA ALA A 50 -24.87 -4.43 51.10
C ALA A 50 -24.44 -3.79 52.42
N HIS A 51 -24.83 -2.53 52.68
CA HIS A 51 -24.56 -1.87 53.95
C HIS A 51 -25.27 -2.54 55.14
N ALA A 52 -26.52 -2.97 54.98
CA ALA A 52 -27.27 -3.68 56.01
C ALA A 52 -26.61 -5.04 56.37
N PHE A 53 -26.11 -5.76 55.36
CA PHE A 53 -25.36 -7.00 55.59
C PHE A 53 -24.02 -6.77 56.28
N LEU A 54 -23.25 -5.75 55.88
CA LEU A 54 -22.00 -5.39 56.55
C LEU A 54 -22.21 -4.98 58.02
N GLN A 55 -23.25 -4.20 58.29
CA GLN A 55 -23.60 -3.81 59.67
C GLN A 55 -23.98 -5.05 60.49
N SER A 56 -24.85 -5.89 59.94
CA SER A 56 -25.27 -7.14 60.60
C SER A 56 -24.07 -8.05 60.87
N ALA A 57 -23.13 -8.17 59.93
CA ALA A 57 -21.90 -8.94 60.13
C ALA A 57 -21.05 -8.41 61.30
N ASN A 58 -20.87 -7.08 61.40
CA ASN A 58 -20.12 -6.47 62.49
C ASN A 58 -20.79 -6.70 63.86
N GLU A 59 -22.12 -6.60 63.91
CA GLU A 59 -22.89 -6.89 65.13
C GLU A 59 -22.79 -8.37 65.53
N TYR A 60 -22.86 -9.29 64.58
CA TYR A 60 -22.66 -10.73 64.83
C TYR A 60 -21.23 -11.04 65.27
N ARG A 61 -20.23 -10.36 64.71
CA ARG A 61 -18.84 -10.50 65.14
C ARG A 61 -18.64 -10.00 66.56
N ALA A 62 -19.26 -8.86 66.92
CA ALA A 62 -19.23 -8.35 68.29
C ALA A 62 -19.91 -9.32 69.29
N ALA A 63 -20.96 -10.00 68.86
CA ALA A 63 -21.63 -11.06 69.62
C ALA A 63 -20.90 -12.42 69.59
N LYS A 64 -19.71 -12.50 68.98
CA LYS A 64 -18.92 -13.73 68.76
C LYS A 64 -19.63 -14.82 67.95
N SER A 65 -20.68 -14.47 67.20
CA SER A 65 -21.36 -15.39 66.29
C SER A 65 -20.69 -15.37 64.91
N TYR A 66 -19.45 -15.86 64.85
CA TYR A 66 -18.59 -15.76 63.66
C TYR A 66 -19.18 -16.44 62.42
N LYS A 67 -19.87 -17.58 62.57
CA LYS A 67 -20.56 -18.24 61.46
C LYS A 67 -21.65 -17.37 60.83
N LYS A 68 -22.46 -16.67 61.64
CA LYS A 68 -23.49 -15.73 61.14
C LYS A 68 -22.85 -14.46 60.56
N ALA A 69 -21.76 -13.98 61.15
CA ALA A 69 -20.98 -12.87 60.62
C ALA A 69 -20.43 -13.19 59.22
N ALA A 70 -19.85 -14.39 59.05
CA ALA A 70 -19.37 -14.88 57.77
C ALA A 70 -20.45 -14.95 56.70
N LEU A 71 -21.63 -15.47 57.04
CA LEU A 71 -22.74 -15.55 56.08
C LEU A 71 -23.16 -14.16 55.58
N ASN A 72 -23.34 -13.20 56.49
CA ASN A 72 -23.70 -11.83 56.11
C ASN A 72 -22.57 -11.14 55.31
N MET A 73 -21.30 -11.40 55.62
CA MET A 73 -20.18 -10.92 54.82
C MET A 73 -20.18 -11.49 53.41
N CYS A 74 -20.46 -12.79 53.26
CA CYS A 74 -20.56 -13.41 51.96
C CYS A 74 -21.78 -12.92 51.15
N ASP A 75 -22.93 -12.71 51.81
CA ASP A 75 -24.12 -12.12 51.19
C ASP A 75 -23.84 -10.66 50.74
N ALA A 76 -23.12 -9.86 51.55
CA ALA A 76 -22.66 -8.53 51.14
C ALA A 76 -21.72 -8.59 49.93
N GLY A 77 -20.81 -9.57 49.90
CA GLY A 77 -19.90 -9.80 48.77
C GLY A 77 -20.63 -10.13 47.47
N GLU A 78 -21.72 -10.90 47.55
CA GLU A 78 -22.57 -11.20 46.39
C GLU A 78 -23.25 -9.94 45.86
N VAL A 79 -23.82 -9.11 46.74
CA VAL A 79 -24.45 -7.85 46.33
C VAL A 79 -23.43 -6.89 45.70
N PHE A 80 -22.22 -6.76 46.26
CA PHE A 80 -21.17 -5.94 45.64
C PHE A 80 -20.72 -6.50 44.28
N SER A 81 -20.72 -7.83 44.12
CA SER A 81 -20.43 -8.46 42.84
C SER A 81 -21.53 -8.16 41.81
N GLU A 82 -22.81 -8.16 42.20
CA GLU A 82 -23.94 -7.78 41.33
C GLU A 82 -23.88 -6.30 40.92
N LEU A 83 -23.39 -5.43 41.80
CA LEU A 83 -23.14 -4.01 41.53
C LEU A 83 -21.87 -3.74 40.69
N GLY A 84 -21.06 -4.77 40.40
CA GLY A 84 -19.79 -4.62 39.67
C GLY A 84 -18.64 -3.99 40.48
N ASP A 85 -18.78 -3.80 41.80
CA ASP A 85 -17.69 -3.34 42.68
C ASP A 85 -16.84 -4.52 43.15
N SER A 86 -15.92 -4.94 42.28
CA SER A 86 -15.02 -6.07 42.54
C SER A 86 -14.13 -5.88 43.77
N THR A 87 -13.74 -4.64 44.10
CA THR A 87 -12.84 -4.38 45.22
C THR A 87 -13.55 -4.60 46.55
N ARG A 88 -14.77 -4.07 46.70
CA ARG A 88 -15.56 -4.29 47.92
C ARG A 88 -16.08 -5.71 48.03
N ALA A 89 -16.41 -6.35 46.90
CA ALA A 89 -16.79 -7.76 46.89
C ALA A 89 -15.65 -8.65 47.42
N ILE A 90 -14.42 -8.45 46.94
CA ILE A 90 -13.23 -9.19 47.42
C ILE A 90 -13.00 -8.97 48.91
N GLN A 91 -13.12 -7.72 49.40
CA GLN A 91 -12.95 -7.41 50.83
C GLN A 91 -14.02 -8.06 51.69
N ALA A 92 -15.28 -8.06 51.25
CA ALA A 92 -16.39 -8.70 51.97
C ALA A 92 -16.23 -10.22 52.01
N PHE A 93 -15.90 -10.87 50.89
CA PHE A 93 -15.62 -12.31 50.87
C PHE A 93 -14.40 -12.69 51.70
N GLN A 94 -13.34 -11.87 51.68
CA GLN A 94 -12.18 -12.06 52.54
C GLN A 94 -12.57 -11.99 54.03
N GLY A 95 -13.35 -10.98 54.42
CA GLY A 95 -13.87 -10.85 55.78
C GLY A 95 -14.72 -12.04 56.20
N GLY A 96 -15.55 -12.56 55.27
CA GLY A 96 -16.33 -13.78 55.50
C GLY A 96 -15.47 -15.03 55.67
N ALA A 97 -14.39 -15.17 54.90
CA ALA A 97 -13.45 -16.27 55.04
C ALA A 97 -12.67 -16.21 56.37
N ASP A 98 -12.23 -15.02 56.80
CA ASP A 98 -11.56 -14.82 58.09
C ASP A 98 -12.52 -15.12 59.28
N ASP A 99 -13.79 -14.71 59.18
CA ASP A 99 -14.82 -15.07 60.16
C ASP A 99 -15.10 -16.59 60.19
N LEU A 100 -15.06 -17.28 59.05
CA LEU A 100 -15.16 -18.75 59.01
C LEU A 100 -13.98 -19.45 59.68
N PHE A 101 -12.76 -18.92 59.55
CA PHE A 101 -11.60 -19.43 60.30
C PHE A 101 -11.73 -19.21 61.81
N ALA A 102 -12.28 -18.07 62.23
CA ALA A 102 -12.58 -17.82 63.63
C ALA A 102 -13.66 -18.79 64.16
N ALA A 103 -14.73 -19.01 63.40
CA ALA A 103 -15.77 -20.00 63.72
C ALA A 103 -15.20 -21.43 63.78
N SER A 104 -14.33 -21.78 62.84
CA SER A 104 -13.63 -23.07 62.81
C SER A 104 -12.81 -23.29 64.09
N SER A 105 -12.07 -22.26 64.51
CA SER A 105 -11.24 -22.30 65.71
C SER A 105 -12.07 -22.57 66.96
N GLU A 106 -13.27 -21.98 67.06
CA GLU A 106 -14.21 -22.23 68.17
C GLU A 106 -14.64 -23.70 68.24
N HIS A 107 -15.06 -24.29 67.12
CA HIS A 107 -15.44 -25.71 67.05
C HIS A 107 -14.27 -26.64 67.43
N LEU A 108 -13.04 -26.27 67.08
CA LEU A 108 -11.84 -27.04 67.41
C LEU A 108 -11.40 -26.95 68.88
N MET A 109 -11.96 -26.02 69.67
CA MET A 109 -11.65 -25.93 71.11
C MET A 109 -12.31 -27.05 71.91
N TRP A 110 -13.44 -27.58 71.45
CA TRP A 110 -14.23 -28.59 72.16
C TRP A 110 -13.62 -29.99 72.10
N GLY A 111 -12.74 -30.27 71.11
CA GLY A 111 -11.93 -31.49 71.05
C GLY A 111 -12.68 -32.78 70.75
N GLU A 112 -14.00 -32.72 70.53
CA GLU A 112 -14.80 -33.86 70.09
C GLU A 112 -14.64 -34.12 68.60
N ASP A 113 -14.71 -35.38 68.17
CA ASP A 113 -14.51 -35.77 66.76
C ASP A 113 -15.54 -35.12 65.83
N ALA A 114 -16.80 -35.04 66.27
CA ALA A 114 -17.88 -34.40 65.50
C ALA A 114 -17.63 -32.90 65.33
N GLU A 115 -17.20 -32.21 66.39
CA GLU A 115 -16.89 -30.78 66.36
C GLU A 115 -15.60 -30.49 65.57
N THR A 116 -14.63 -31.39 65.61
CA THR A 116 -13.41 -31.32 64.79
C THR A 116 -13.73 -31.42 63.31
N SER A 117 -14.66 -32.29 62.92
CA SER A 117 -15.14 -32.38 61.53
C SER A 117 -15.83 -31.09 61.07
N LYS A 118 -16.66 -30.47 61.92
CA LYS A 118 -17.34 -29.20 61.63
C LYS A 118 -16.33 -28.06 61.50
N GLY A 119 -15.40 -27.94 62.44
CA GLY A 119 -14.35 -26.93 62.39
C GLY A 119 -13.49 -27.07 61.14
N THR A 120 -13.09 -28.30 60.79
CA THR A 120 -12.32 -28.56 59.56
C THR A 120 -13.10 -28.19 58.31
N ALA A 121 -14.40 -28.52 58.22
CA ALA A 121 -15.23 -28.15 57.09
C ALA A 121 -15.34 -26.62 56.90
N LEU A 122 -15.51 -25.86 57.99
CA LEU A 122 -15.58 -24.40 57.93
C LEU A 122 -14.25 -23.77 57.49
N ALA A 123 -13.12 -24.27 58.00
CA ALA A 123 -11.79 -23.80 57.58
C ALA A 123 -11.49 -24.10 56.11
N MET A 124 -11.81 -25.31 55.64
CA MET A 124 -11.61 -25.66 54.23
C MET A 124 -12.51 -24.85 53.31
N THR A 125 -13.73 -24.54 53.76
CA THR A 125 -14.64 -23.65 53.03
C THR A 125 -14.13 -22.22 52.97
N ALA A 126 -13.50 -21.72 54.04
CA ALA A 126 -12.80 -20.44 54.02
C ALA A 126 -11.68 -20.44 52.97
N CYS A 127 -10.88 -21.52 52.86
CA CYS A 127 -9.89 -21.68 51.80
C CYS A 127 -10.54 -21.65 50.41
N MET A 128 -11.69 -22.31 50.21
CA MET A 128 -12.42 -22.27 48.93
C MET A 128 -12.90 -20.86 48.56
N ILE A 129 -13.31 -20.06 49.55
CA ILE A 129 -13.66 -18.64 49.33
C ILE A 129 -12.42 -17.83 48.93
N TYR A 130 -11.26 -18.05 49.56
CA TYR A 130 -10.00 -17.42 49.13
C TYR A 130 -9.61 -17.78 47.70
N ILE A 131 -9.79 -19.04 47.31
CA ILE A 131 -9.56 -19.48 45.92
C ILE A 131 -10.54 -18.77 44.98
N MET A 132 -11.83 -18.71 45.33
CA MET A 132 -12.87 -18.05 44.53
C MET A 132 -12.53 -16.58 44.22
N ILE A 133 -11.94 -15.85 45.16
CA ILE A 133 -11.57 -14.43 44.98
C ILE A 133 -10.21 -14.22 44.31
N GLY A 134 -9.58 -15.27 43.77
CA GLY A 134 -8.26 -15.18 43.12
C GLY A 134 -7.09 -14.96 44.07
N LYS A 135 -7.23 -15.41 45.33
CA LYS A 135 -6.17 -15.42 46.35
C LYS A 135 -5.73 -16.86 46.67
N GLU A 136 -5.53 -17.67 45.64
CA GLU A 136 -5.23 -19.10 45.77
C GLU A 136 -3.94 -19.38 46.56
N ALA A 137 -2.91 -18.54 46.41
CA ALA A 137 -1.66 -18.69 47.17
C ALA A 137 -1.88 -18.51 48.69
N GLU A 138 -2.73 -17.55 49.08
CA GLU A 138 -3.10 -17.32 50.48
C GLU A 138 -3.98 -18.48 50.99
N ALA A 139 -4.90 -18.98 50.17
CA ALA A 139 -5.74 -20.13 50.49
C ALA A 139 -4.91 -21.38 50.80
N PHE A 140 -3.95 -21.73 49.93
CA PHE A 140 -3.10 -22.90 50.11
C PHE A 140 -2.16 -22.74 51.30
N TYR A 141 -1.64 -21.52 51.53
CA TYR A 141 -0.84 -21.22 52.72
C TYR A 141 -1.65 -21.40 54.01
N LYS A 142 -2.85 -20.82 54.10
CA LYS A 142 -3.75 -20.95 55.26
C LYS A 142 -4.20 -22.39 55.48
N ALA A 143 -4.47 -23.17 54.42
CA ALA A 143 -4.80 -24.59 54.53
C ALA A 143 -3.66 -25.43 55.13
N ARG A 144 -2.42 -25.18 54.70
CA ARG A 144 -1.23 -25.84 55.28
C ARG A 144 -1.00 -25.44 56.74
N GLY A 145 -1.12 -24.14 57.05
CA GLY A 145 -1.03 -23.62 58.42
C GLY A 145 -2.07 -24.28 59.33
N PHE A 146 -3.32 -24.30 58.91
CA PHE A 146 -4.42 -24.93 59.63
C PHE A 146 -4.16 -26.42 59.92
N SER A 147 -3.71 -27.18 58.91
CA SER A 147 -3.40 -28.61 59.05
C SER A 147 -2.23 -28.85 60.01
N ALA A 148 -1.21 -27.99 59.97
CA ALA A 148 -0.04 -28.08 60.85
C ALA A 148 -0.39 -27.74 62.31
N GLU A 149 -1.16 -26.68 62.53
CA GLU A 149 -1.57 -26.22 63.87
C GLU A 149 -2.54 -27.19 64.55
N ASN A 150 -3.40 -27.85 63.77
CA ASN A 150 -4.47 -28.72 64.29
C ASN A 150 -4.22 -30.21 64.05
N GLY A 151 -3.02 -30.61 63.59
CA GLY A 151 -2.71 -32.00 63.25
C GLY A 151 -2.87 -32.99 64.42
N SER A 152 -2.74 -32.52 65.67
CA SER A 152 -2.97 -33.35 66.86
C SER A 152 -4.45 -33.64 67.13
N LYS A 153 -5.37 -32.85 66.56
CA LYS A 153 -6.83 -32.96 66.66
C LYS A 153 -7.43 -33.67 65.44
N ILE A 154 -6.82 -33.51 64.26
CA ILE A 154 -7.24 -34.14 63.01
C ILE A 154 -6.71 -35.59 62.94
N ARG A 155 -7.38 -36.52 63.63
CA ARG A 155 -6.94 -37.93 63.73
C ARG A 155 -7.71 -38.89 62.84
N LEU A 156 -8.97 -38.60 62.55
CA LEU A 156 -9.83 -39.49 61.78
C LEU A 156 -9.52 -39.38 60.28
N PRO A 157 -9.42 -40.51 59.55
CA PRO A 157 -9.10 -40.51 58.12
C PRO A 157 -10.01 -39.61 57.26
N ALA A 158 -11.31 -39.56 57.58
CA ALA A 158 -12.25 -38.68 56.88
C ALA A 158 -11.96 -37.19 57.11
N ILE A 159 -11.55 -36.81 58.32
CA ILE A 159 -11.21 -35.42 58.66
C ILE A 159 -9.84 -35.05 58.06
N VAL A 160 -8.90 -35.99 58.05
CA VAL A 160 -7.62 -35.83 57.35
C VAL A 160 -7.85 -35.56 55.87
N ARG A 161 -8.69 -36.36 55.21
CA ARG A 161 -9.01 -36.19 53.79
C ARG A 161 -9.70 -34.86 53.51
N LEU A 162 -10.62 -34.42 54.37
CA LEU A 162 -11.21 -33.07 54.32
C LEU A 162 -10.14 -31.97 54.36
N SER A 163 -9.20 -32.05 55.31
CA SER A 163 -8.14 -31.04 55.45
C SER A 163 -7.15 -30.97 54.27
N GLN A 164 -7.05 -32.06 53.51
CA GLN A 164 -6.13 -32.18 52.37
C GLN A 164 -6.71 -31.65 51.06
N ILE A 165 -8.03 -31.36 50.97
CA ILE A 165 -8.67 -30.91 49.73
C ILE A 165 -7.94 -29.71 49.08
N PRO A 166 -7.61 -28.62 49.80
CA PRO A 166 -6.87 -27.52 49.19
C PRO A 166 -5.46 -27.91 48.72
N GLN A 167 -4.80 -28.84 49.39
CA GLN A 167 -3.46 -29.33 49.00
C GLN A 167 -3.53 -30.21 47.74
N MET A 168 -4.60 -31.01 47.62
CA MET A 168 -4.87 -31.79 46.40
C MET A 168 -5.13 -30.85 45.21
N LEU A 169 -5.89 -29.77 45.41
CA LEU A 169 -6.12 -28.74 44.41
C LEU A 169 -4.82 -28.01 44.04
N GLU A 170 -3.99 -27.65 45.01
CA GLU A 170 -2.67 -27.04 44.77
C GLU A 170 -1.78 -27.95 43.93
N SER A 171 -1.69 -29.23 44.30
CA SER A 171 -0.91 -30.22 43.55
C SER A 171 -1.41 -30.37 42.11
N ALA A 172 -2.73 -30.40 41.92
CA ALA A 172 -3.34 -30.46 40.59
C ALA A 172 -3.00 -29.23 39.75
N VAL A 173 -3.06 -28.03 40.34
CA VAL A 173 -2.72 -26.76 39.68
C VAL A 173 -1.23 -26.64 39.34
N GLN A 174 -0.34 -27.12 40.22
CA GLN A 174 1.10 -27.07 39.99
C GLN A 174 1.55 -28.10 38.95
N SER A 175 0.99 -29.30 38.99
CA SER A 175 1.31 -30.39 38.06
C SER A 175 0.52 -30.34 36.74
N VAL A 176 -0.50 -29.48 36.66
CA VAL A 176 -1.46 -29.39 35.54
C VAL A 176 -2.04 -30.77 35.23
N ASN A 177 -2.45 -31.49 36.28
CA ASN A 177 -2.97 -32.85 36.18
C ASN A 177 -4.50 -32.88 36.45
N LEU A 178 -5.27 -33.15 35.39
CA LEU A 178 -6.74 -33.23 35.46
C LEU A 178 -7.25 -34.43 36.27
N GLU A 179 -6.52 -35.54 36.34
CA GLU A 179 -6.89 -36.70 37.16
C GLU A 179 -6.75 -36.36 38.65
N SER A 180 -5.66 -35.67 39.02
CA SER A 180 -5.47 -35.16 40.37
C SER A 180 -6.55 -34.14 40.75
N PHE A 181 -6.95 -33.28 39.81
CA PHE A 181 -8.05 -32.35 40.00
C PHE A 181 -9.39 -33.07 40.18
N ALA A 182 -9.71 -34.06 39.34
CA ALA A 182 -10.96 -34.82 39.45
C ALA A 182 -11.05 -35.57 40.80
N SER A 183 -9.94 -36.07 41.32
CA SER A 183 -9.87 -36.66 42.66
C SER A 183 -10.16 -35.64 43.76
N ALA A 184 -9.57 -34.44 43.66
CA ALA A 184 -9.79 -33.33 44.59
C ALA A 184 -11.23 -32.80 44.55
N GLU A 185 -11.79 -32.68 43.34
CA GLU A 185 -13.16 -32.26 43.09
C GLU A 185 -14.15 -33.26 43.72
N ASN A 186 -13.94 -34.56 43.49
CA ASN A 186 -14.78 -35.60 44.09
C ASN A 186 -14.72 -35.53 45.63
N ALA A 187 -13.54 -35.32 46.22
CA ALA A 187 -13.42 -35.15 47.67
C ALA A 187 -14.15 -33.90 48.18
N ALA A 188 -14.05 -32.78 47.48
CA ALA A 188 -14.78 -31.55 47.82
C ALA A 188 -16.31 -31.72 47.72
N VAL A 189 -16.81 -32.35 46.67
CA VAL A 189 -18.26 -32.53 46.46
C VAL A 189 -18.84 -33.55 47.45
N THR A 190 -18.16 -34.67 47.66
CA THR A 190 -18.70 -35.78 48.48
C THR A 190 -18.44 -35.59 49.97
N GLU A 191 -17.27 -35.09 50.35
CA GLU A 191 -16.87 -35.02 51.77
C GLU A 191 -17.10 -33.62 52.33
N LEU A 192 -16.61 -32.56 51.67
CA LEU A 192 -16.70 -31.20 52.20
C LEU A 192 -18.14 -30.69 52.25
N LYS A 193 -18.95 -30.90 51.20
CA LYS A 193 -20.37 -30.51 51.23
C LYS A 193 -21.19 -31.33 52.24
N SER A 194 -20.90 -32.62 52.36
CA SER A 194 -21.52 -33.48 53.37
C SER A 194 -21.19 -33.01 54.79
N ALA A 195 -19.93 -32.66 55.05
CA ALA A 195 -19.50 -32.11 56.33
C ALA A 195 -20.08 -30.71 56.61
N LEU A 196 -20.29 -29.88 55.58
CA LEU A 196 -21.00 -28.61 55.72
C LEU A 196 -22.47 -28.81 56.08
N ALA A 197 -23.16 -29.75 55.42
CA ALA A 197 -24.54 -30.08 55.75
C ALA A 197 -24.68 -30.59 57.19
N SER A 198 -23.77 -31.46 57.65
CA SER A 198 -23.76 -31.96 59.03
C SER A 198 -23.35 -30.90 60.07
N SER A 199 -22.59 -29.87 59.67
CA SER A 199 -22.31 -28.69 60.49
C SER A 199 -23.47 -27.69 60.58
N GLY A 200 -24.59 -27.97 59.90
CA GLY A 200 -25.72 -27.04 59.77
C GLY A 200 -25.35 -25.76 59.02
N SER A 201 -24.39 -25.83 58.09
CA SER A 201 -23.91 -24.69 57.29
C SER A 201 -24.02 -24.96 55.78
N PRO A 202 -25.13 -25.53 55.26
CA PRO A 202 -25.25 -25.86 53.84
C PRO A 202 -25.16 -24.62 52.93
N GLU A 203 -25.43 -23.43 53.46
CA GLU A 203 -25.44 -22.16 52.71
C GLU A 203 -24.07 -21.83 52.09
N PHE A 204 -22.98 -22.34 52.65
CA PHE A 204 -21.64 -22.11 52.09
C PHE A 204 -21.25 -23.07 50.97
N SER A 205 -22.06 -24.10 50.68
CA SER A 205 -21.75 -25.09 49.64
C SER A 205 -21.57 -24.46 48.25
N LYS A 206 -22.29 -23.36 47.97
CA LYS A 206 -22.14 -22.59 46.72
C LYS A 206 -20.74 -22.00 46.54
N TYR A 207 -20.05 -21.65 47.63
CA TYR A 207 -18.69 -21.10 47.56
C TYR A 207 -17.64 -22.19 47.35
N VAL A 208 -17.91 -23.42 47.80
CA VAL A 208 -17.09 -24.58 47.46
C VAL A 208 -17.15 -24.82 45.95
N ASP A 209 -18.34 -24.77 45.35
CA ASP A 209 -18.52 -24.91 43.90
C ASP A 209 -17.80 -23.81 43.11
N ARG A 210 -18.02 -22.54 43.47
CA ARG A 210 -17.33 -21.42 42.83
C ARG A 210 -15.80 -21.47 42.99
N GLY A 211 -15.31 -21.95 44.13
CA GLY A 211 -13.89 -22.17 44.33
C GLY A 211 -13.33 -23.27 43.41
N LEU A 212 -14.06 -24.37 43.23
CA LEU A 212 -13.69 -25.43 42.28
C LEU A 212 -13.71 -24.92 40.84
N ASP A 213 -14.73 -24.14 40.46
CA ASP A 213 -14.82 -23.49 39.15
C ASP A 213 -13.59 -22.62 38.88
N MET A 214 -13.18 -21.81 39.86
CA MET A 214 -11.98 -20.99 39.74
C MET A 214 -10.71 -21.85 39.55
N VAL A 215 -10.59 -22.98 40.26
CA VAL A 215 -9.47 -23.91 40.01
C VAL A 215 -9.52 -24.50 38.60
N ARG A 216 -10.71 -24.83 38.07
CA ARG A 216 -10.84 -25.28 36.67
C ARG A 216 -10.38 -24.19 35.70
N GLU A 217 -10.74 -22.94 35.93
CA GLU A 217 -10.28 -21.81 35.11
C GLU A 217 -8.76 -21.60 35.21
N ILE A 218 -8.17 -21.70 36.40
CA ILE A 218 -6.71 -21.65 36.58
C ILE A 218 -6.02 -22.79 35.82
N LEU A 219 -6.58 -24.01 35.86
CA LEU A 219 -6.07 -25.16 35.12
C LEU A 219 -6.19 -24.98 33.60
N ARG A 220 -7.32 -24.46 33.12
CA ARG A 220 -7.50 -24.11 31.70
C ARG A 220 -6.51 -23.05 31.25
N GLY A 221 -6.28 -22.01 32.04
CA GLY A 221 -5.31 -20.96 31.75
C GLY A 221 -3.85 -21.44 31.71
N LYS A 222 -3.53 -22.51 32.45
CA LYS A 222 -2.19 -23.14 32.45
C LYS A 222 -2.03 -24.24 31.40
N LEU A 223 -3.12 -24.69 30.79
CA LEU A 223 -3.08 -25.75 29.79
C LEU A 223 -2.50 -25.23 28.48
N LYS A 224 -1.25 -25.61 28.22
CA LYS A 224 -0.58 -25.31 26.95
C LYS A 224 -1.14 -26.18 25.84
N VAL A 225 -2.03 -25.63 25.02
CA VAL A 225 -2.63 -26.32 23.88
C VAL A 225 -1.82 -26.11 22.59
N PRO A 226 -1.58 -27.15 21.79
CA PRO A 226 -1.00 -27.00 20.46
C PRO A 226 -1.99 -26.32 19.51
N LYS A 227 -1.48 -25.47 18.60
CA LYS A 227 -2.30 -24.78 17.58
C LYS A 227 -1.69 -25.02 16.21
N ILE A 228 -2.17 -26.05 15.53
CA ILE A 228 -1.63 -26.50 14.25
C ILE A 228 -2.31 -25.75 13.10
N SER A 229 -1.51 -25.20 12.19
CA SER A 229 -1.96 -24.69 10.89
C SER A 229 -1.26 -25.44 9.78
N SER A 230 -2.01 -25.83 8.75
CA SER A 230 -1.48 -26.60 7.63
C SER A 230 -1.73 -25.88 6.30
N HIS A 231 -0.71 -25.81 5.46
CA HIS A 231 -0.77 -25.18 4.15
C HIS A 231 -0.24 -26.13 3.09
N LEU A 232 -1.00 -26.27 2.00
CA LEU A 232 -0.63 -27.09 0.85
C LEU A 232 -0.11 -26.18 -0.25
N SER A 233 1.16 -26.36 -0.62
CA SER A 233 1.82 -25.66 -1.71
C SER A 233 1.99 -26.61 -2.90
N ILE A 234 1.41 -26.19 -4.02
CA ILE A 234 1.42 -26.94 -5.28
C ILE A 234 2.10 -26.06 -6.35
N PRO A 235 2.97 -26.63 -7.20
CA PRO A 235 3.56 -25.90 -8.31
C PRO A 235 2.49 -25.42 -9.29
N LYS A 236 2.66 -24.21 -9.82
CA LYS A 236 1.80 -23.69 -10.88
C LYS A 236 2.29 -24.23 -12.23
N ASP A 237 1.36 -24.36 -13.19
CA ASP A 237 1.62 -24.79 -14.57
C ASP A 237 2.11 -26.24 -14.67
N LEU A 238 1.16 -27.17 -14.57
CA LEU A 238 1.43 -28.60 -14.52
C LEU A 238 0.91 -29.31 -15.77
N THR A 239 1.73 -30.21 -16.30
CA THR A 239 1.40 -31.02 -17.48
C THR A 239 1.08 -32.45 -17.10
N PHE A 240 0.36 -33.17 -17.96
CA PHE A 240 0.05 -34.59 -17.73
C PHE A 240 1.28 -35.51 -17.78
N THR A 241 2.38 -35.06 -18.37
CA THR A 241 3.57 -35.89 -18.64
C THR A 241 4.67 -35.77 -17.58
N GLU A 242 4.61 -34.77 -16.70
CA GLU A 242 5.68 -34.46 -15.75
C GLU A 242 5.33 -34.89 -14.31
N ASP A 243 6.36 -35.26 -13.56
CA ASP A 243 6.26 -35.49 -12.11
C ASP A 243 6.30 -34.16 -11.39
N PHE A 244 5.35 -33.91 -10.50
CA PHE A 244 5.32 -32.66 -9.72
C PHE A 244 5.31 -32.91 -8.22
N SER A 245 6.08 -32.08 -7.51
CA SER A 245 6.20 -32.17 -6.05
C SER A 245 5.15 -31.31 -5.36
N VAL A 246 4.27 -31.92 -4.57
CA VAL A 246 3.33 -31.24 -3.69
C VAL A 246 3.92 -31.18 -2.29
N ARG A 247 3.94 -29.97 -1.69
CA ARG A 247 4.52 -29.75 -0.36
C ARG A 247 3.44 -29.38 0.64
N LEU A 248 3.37 -30.12 1.74
CA LEU A 248 2.55 -29.83 2.90
C LEU A 248 3.44 -29.22 3.99
N SER A 249 3.14 -27.98 4.39
CA SER A 249 3.77 -27.29 5.51
C SER A 249 2.82 -27.27 6.70
N ILE A 250 3.22 -27.87 7.81
CA ILE A 250 2.45 -27.93 9.06
C ILE A 250 3.21 -27.16 10.12
N LYS A 251 2.62 -26.09 10.64
CA LYS A 251 3.23 -25.23 11.66
C LYS A 251 2.47 -25.34 12.97
N ASN A 252 3.20 -25.56 14.06
CA ASN A 252 2.64 -25.44 15.40
C ASN A 252 2.85 -24.03 15.93
N SER A 253 1.79 -23.24 15.96
CA SER A 253 1.77 -21.87 16.47
C SER A 253 1.31 -21.76 17.92
N GLY A 254 0.98 -22.88 18.57
CA GLY A 254 0.51 -22.92 19.95
C GLY A 254 1.64 -23.06 20.96
N ASP A 255 1.29 -22.92 22.24
CA ASP A 255 2.23 -23.04 23.36
C ASP A 255 2.47 -24.51 23.78
N GLY A 256 1.63 -25.43 23.29
CA GLY A 256 1.72 -26.87 23.53
C GLY A 256 2.43 -27.62 22.40
N ALA A 257 3.05 -28.76 22.74
CA ALA A 257 3.54 -29.71 21.74
C ALA A 257 2.39 -30.58 21.22
N ALA A 258 2.33 -30.81 19.92
CA ALA A 258 1.43 -31.79 19.32
C ALA A 258 2.12 -33.16 19.30
N ILE A 259 1.45 -34.19 19.77
CA ILE A 259 1.98 -35.55 19.93
C ILE A 259 1.26 -36.46 18.93
N ASN A 260 1.92 -37.51 18.43
CA ASN A 260 1.33 -38.53 17.56
C ASN A 260 0.63 -37.94 16.31
N LEU A 261 1.26 -36.97 15.66
CA LEU A 261 0.75 -36.35 14.44
C LEU A 261 0.74 -37.38 13.29
N LYS A 262 -0.45 -37.85 12.91
CA LYS A 262 -0.67 -38.75 11.77
C LYS A 262 -1.17 -37.94 10.60
N ILE A 263 -0.61 -38.14 9.42
CA ILE A 263 -0.98 -37.41 8.20
C ILE A 263 -1.19 -38.43 7.09
N GLU A 264 -2.30 -38.31 6.38
CA GLU A 264 -2.71 -39.15 5.26
C GLU A 264 -3.02 -38.29 4.03
N TRP A 265 -2.50 -38.72 2.89
CA TRP A 265 -2.75 -38.12 1.58
C TRP A 265 -3.94 -38.79 0.89
N HIS A 266 -4.94 -37.99 0.54
CA HIS A 266 -6.07 -38.37 -0.31
C HIS A 266 -5.92 -37.68 -1.67
N LEU A 267 -5.73 -38.49 -2.71
CA LEU A 267 -5.59 -38.05 -4.10
C LEU A 267 -6.83 -38.50 -4.88
N ASP A 268 -7.33 -37.66 -5.78
CA ASP A 268 -8.44 -38.00 -6.68
C ASP A 268 -8.08 -39.12 -7.67
N GLU A 269 -9.13 -39.79 -8.18
CA GLU A 269 -9.01 -40.82 -9.22
C GLU A 269 -8.32 -40.24 -10.46
N GLY A 270 -7.13 -40.74 -10.79
CA GLY A 270 -6.31 -40.27 -11.91
C GLY A 270 -4.96 -39.66 -11.51
N LEU A 271 -4.66 -39.52 -10.22
CA LEU A 271 -3.32 -39.15 -9.72
C LEU A 271 -2.65 -40.34 -9.02
N ASN A 272 -1.41 -40.64 -9.42
CA ASN A 272 -0.58 -41.69 -8.83
C ASN A 272 0.56 -41.09 -8.00
N LEU A 273 0.77 -41.67 -6.81
CA LEU A 273 1.91 -41.36 -5.95
C LEU A 273 3.17 -42.04 -6.53
N VAL A 274 4.16 -41.26 -6.98
CA VAL A 274 5.42 -41.79 -7.52
C VAL A 274 6.45 -41.98 -6.42
N SER A 275 6.54 -41.03 -5.49
CA SER A 275 7.48 -41.08 -4.36
C SER A 275 6.94 -40.30 -3.17
N GLY A 276 7.06 -40.90 -1.98
CA GLY A 276 6.57 -40.36 -0.71
C GLY A 276 5.75 -41.37 0.08
N GLU A 277 5.59 -41.13 1.37
CA GLU A 277 4.72 -41.95 2.23
C GLU A 277 3.28 -41.44 2.13
N LYS A 278 2.35 -42.33 1.77
CA LYS A 278 0.91 -42.02 1.77
C LYS A 278 0.41 -41.66 3.18
N THR A 279 0.98 -42.30 4.20
CA THR A 279 0.71 -42.02 5.60
C THR A 279 2.02 -41.80 6.34
N LYS A 280 2.16 -40.66 7.03
CA LYS A 280 3.34 -40.32 7.83
C LYS A 280 2.94 -40.06 9.27
N VAL A 281 3.70 -40.65 10.19
CA VAL A 281 3.49 -40.47 11.64
C VAL A 281 4.70 -39.75 12.23
N VAL A 282 4.45 -38.59 12.83
CA VAL A 282 5.46 -37.79 13.53
C VAL A 282 5.16 -37.83 15.02
N HIS A 283 6.15 -38.27 15.80
CA HIS A 283 5.96 -38.52 17.24
C HIS A 283 5.67 -37.24 18.02
N SER A 284 6.31 -36.12 17.67
CA SER A 284 6.10 -34.84 18.34
C SER A 284 6.44 -33.68 17.39
N LEU A 285 5.59 -32.64 17.42
CA LEU A 285 5.85 -31.34 16.82
C LEU A 285 5.86 -30.28 17.93
N PRO A 286 7.06 -29.82 18.35
CA PRO A 286 7.22 -28.78 19.37
C PRO A 286 6.51 -27.46 19.03
N ALA A 287 6.26 -26.64 20.04
CA ALA A 287 5.72 -25.30 19.88
C ALA A 287 6.68 -24.44 19.03
N GLY A 288 6.15 -23.73 18.03
CA GLY A 288 6.90 -22.85 17.14
C GLY A 288 7.54 -23.52 15.93
N GLU A 289 7.61 -24.85 15.88
CA GLU A 289 8.27 -25.57 14.78
C GLU A 289 7.36 -25.78 13.56
N THR A 290 8.00 -25.95 12.41
CA THR A 290 7.35 -26.21 11.12
C THR A 290 7.87 -27.52 10.53
N LEU A 291 6.94 -28.41 10.18
CA LEU A 291 7.20 -29.67 9.51
C LEU A 291 6.84 -29.52 8.03
N GLU A 292 7.80 -29.83 7.16
CA GLU A 292 7.59 -29.88 5.71
C GLU A 292 7.58 -31.33 5.22
N ILE A 293 6.55 -31.71 4.48
CA ILE A 293 6.40 -33.02 3.86
C ILE A 293 6.20 -32.79 2.37
N ALA A 294 7.08 -33.36 1.54
CA ALA A 294 6.96 -33.31 0.10
C ALA A 294 6.63 -34.68 -0.47
N VAL A 295 5.75 -34.71 -1.46
CA VAL A 295 5.31 -35.91 -2.17
C VAL A 295 5.39 -35.65 -3.67
N LEU A 296 5.83 -36.63 -4.44
CA LEU A 296 5.88 -36.60 -5.90
C LEU A 296 4.67 -37.36 -6.48
N ILE A 297 3.93 -36.67 -7.36
CA ILE A 297 2.67 -37.13 -7.94
C ILE A 297 2.79 -37.06 -9.46
N ARG A 298 2.15 -38.02 -10.15
CA ARG A 298 2.05 -38.08 -11.62
C ARG A 298 0.60 -38.36 -12.02
N ALA A 299 0.15 -37.81 -13.14
CA ALA A 299 -1.12 -38.21 -13.75
C ALA A 299 -1.07 -39.66 -14.25
N ALA A 300 -2.14 -40.43 -14.03
CA ALA A 300 -2.24 -41.82 -14.44
C ALA A 300 -2.39 -41.98 -15.96
N GLU A 301 -3.03 -41.01 -16.63
CA GLU A 301 -3.26 -41.01 -18.07
C GLU A 301 -2.93 -39.63 -18.67
N ALA A 302 -2.23 -39.62 -19.80
CA ALA A 302 -2.05 -38.45 -20.64
C ALA A 302 -3.32 -38.25 -21.49
N LEU A 303 -4.35 -37.68 -20.87
CA LEU A 303 -5.60 -37.33 -21.54
C LEU A 303 -5.49 -35.92 -22.11
N GLY A 304 -5.94 -35.74 -23.35
CA GLY A 304 -5.98 -34.41 -23.97
C GLY A 304 -7.01 -33.48 -23.32
N GLY A 305 -6.65 -32.22 -23.13
CA GLY A 305 -7.51 -31.13 -22.67
C GLY A 305 -7.04 -30.46 -21.38
N SER A 306 -8.00 -30.06 -20.56
CA SER A 306 -7.77 -29.52 -19.22
C SER A 306 -8.61 -30.32 -18.23
N ARG A 307 -7.99 -30.82 -17.17
CA ARG A 307 -8.68 -31.53 -16.09
C ARG A 307 -8.28 -30.99 -14.73
N ASP A 308 -9.28 -30.88 -13.88
CA ASP A 308 -9.16 -30.48 -12.49
C ASP A 308 -9.10 -31.72 -11.60
N TYR A 309 -8.06 -31.83 -10.78
CA TYR A 309 -7.89 -32.88 -9.79
C TYR A 309 -7.85 -32.29 -8.38
N SER A 310 -8.46 -32.94 -7.40
CA SER A 310 -8.39 -32.54 -6.01
C SER A 310 -7.26 -33.25 -5.25
N ILE A 311 -6.50 -32.48 -4.48
CA ILE A 311 -5.55 -33.02 -3.50
C ILE A 311 -5.96 -32.57 -2.10
N LEU A 312 -6.02 -33.54 -1.20
CA LEU A 312 -6.38 -33.33 0.19
C LEU A 312 -5.38 -34.06 1.10
N ALA A 313 -4.87 -33.37 2.13
CA ALA A 313 -4.17 -34.01 3.23
C ALA A 313 -5.03 -33.93 4.49
N ARG A 314 -5.29 -35.07 5.12
CA ARG A 314 -5.96 -35.17 6.41
C ARG A 314 -4.97 -35.64 7.46
N GLY A 315 -5.16 -35.23 8.69
CA GLY A 315 -4.37 -35.76 9.78
C GLY A 315 -5.08 -35.66 11.12
N SER A 316 -4.49 -36.32 12.11
CA SER A 316 -4.88 -36.17 13.50
C SER A 316 -3.66 -35.97 14.38
N TYR A 317 -3.83 -35.25 15.49
CA TYR A 317 -2.80 -35.03 16.49
C TYR A 317 -3.39 -35.03 17.89
N GLU A 318 -2.56 -35.36 18.86
CA GLU A 318 -2.93 -35.40 20.27
C GLU A 318 -2.29 -34.24 21.03
N ASP A 319 -2.96 -33.73 22.06
CA ASP A 319 -2.33 -32.87 23.06
C ASP A 319 -1.70 -33.70 24.20
N LYS A 320 -1.08 -33.03 25.18
CA LYS A 320 -0.52 -33.70 26.37
C LYS A 320 -1.56 -34.45 27.21
N LEU A 321 -2.84 -34.18 27.01
CA LEU A 321 -3.97 -34.85 27.66
C LEU A 321 -4.52 -36.01 26.82
N LYS A 322 -3.86 -36.36 25.69
CA LYS A 322 -4.31 -37.36 24.71
C LYS A 322 -5.66 -37.04 24.08
N THR A 323 -6.05 -35.77 24.06
CA THR A 323 -7.23 -35.33 23.29
C THR A 323 -6.87 -35.33 21.82
N GLU A 324 -7.60 -36.08 21.00
CA GLU A 324 -7.37 -36.16 19.56
C GLU A 324 -8.05 -34.99 18.83
N TYR A 325 -7.30 -34.30 17.97
CA TYR A 325 -7.77 -33.21 17.12
C TYR A 325 -7.50 -33.57 15.66
N SER A 326 -8.43 -33.23 14.77
CA SER A 326 -8.27 -33.41 13.33
C SER A 326 -7.69 -32.16 12.66
N LEU A 327 -6.82 -32.35 11.68
CA LEU A 327 -6.32 -31.30 10.78
C LEU A 327 -6.67 -31.65 9.33
N GLN A 328 -6.92 -30.63 8.53
CA GLN A 328 -7.17 -30.78 7.09
C GLN A 328 -6.48 -29.66 6.32
N ALA A 329 -5.74 -30.02 5.28
CA ALA A 329 -5.18 -29.11 4.30
C ALA A 329 -5.73 -29.46 2.91
N GLY A 330 -6.51 -28.54 2.33
CA GLY A 330 -7.24 -28.75 1.08
C GLY A 330 -8.76 -28.88 1.29
N PRO A 331 -9.55 -29.07 0.23
CA PRO A 331 -9.13 -29.50 -1.11
C PRO A 331 -8.48 -28.37 -1.92
N THR A 332 -7.30 -28.63 -2.48
CA THR A 332 -6.73 -27.74 -3.51
C THR A 332 -6.95 -28.37 -4.87
N VAL A 333 -7.59 -27.62 -5.76
CA VAL A 333 -7.83 -28.05 -7.14
C VAL A 333 -6.59 -27.74 -7.97
N ILE A 334 -6.14 -28.74 -8.71
CA ILE A 334 -5.02 -28.67 -9.64
C ILE A 334 -5.56 -28.85 -11.05
N THR A 335 -5.33 -27.85 -11.89
CA THR A 335 -5.65 -27.94 -13.31
C THR A 335 -4.42 -28.42 -14.06
N LEU A 336 -4.46 -29.65 -14.57
CA LEU A 336 -3.46 -30.16 -15.52
C LEU A 336 -3.87 -29.77 -16.95
N LYS A 337 -2.91 -29.33 -17.76
CA LYS A 337 -3.09 -28.94 -19.16
C LYS A 337 -2.12 -29.70 -20.08
N ASP A 338 -2.44 -29.80 -21.36
CA ASP A 338 -1.60 -30.46 -22.38
C ASP A 338 -0.31 -29.71 -22.70
N TYR A 339 -0.27 -28.40 -22.45
CA TYR A 339 0.86 -27.53 -22.76
C TYR A 339 1.16 -26.60 -21.59
N LYS A 340 2.44 -26.21 -21.44
CA LYS A 340 2.86 -25.21 -20.46
C LYS A 340 2.41 -23.84 -20.93
N GLU A 341 1.60 -23.17 -20.12
CA GLU A 341 1.15 -21.82 -20.41
C GLU A 341 2.33 -20.83 -20.38
N SER A 342 3.37 -21.10 -19.59
CA SER A 342 4.64 -20.37 -19.63
C SER A 342 5.28 -20.35 -21.02
N ASP A 343 5.37 -21.51 -21.68
CA ASP A 343 6.08 -21.64 -22.95
C ASP A 343 5.31 -20.94 -24.08
N LYS A 344 3.97 -21.05 -24.03
CA LYS A 344 3.10 -20.31 -24.96
C LYS A 344 3.21 -18.80 -24.77
N LEU A 345 3.23 -18.31 -23.53
CA LEU A 345 3.36 -16.88 -23.24
C LEU A 345 4.74 -16.33 -23.63
N LEU A 346 5.80 -17.13 -23.51
CA LEU A 346 7.12 -16.75 -24.03
C LEU A 346 7.11 -16.65 -25.56
N GLN A 347 6.52 -17.63 -26.25
CA GLN A 347 6.37 -17.57 -27.70
C GLN A 347 5.53 -16.36 -28.15
N ASP A 348 4.41 -16.09 -27.49
CA ASP A 348 3.57 -14.93 -27.76
C ASP A 348 4.34 -13.62 -27.51
N SER A 349 5.15 -13.56 -26.44
CA SER A 349 6.03 -12.43 -26.16
C SER A 349 7.07 -12.21 -27.26
N ASP A 350 7.66 -13.26 -27.83
CA ASP A 350 8.65 -13.16 -28.91
C ASP A 350 8.04 -12.67 -30.21
N VAL A 351 6.81 -13.11 -30.51
CA VAL A 351 6.03 -12.61 -31.65
C VAL A 351 5.72 -11.13 -31.45
N THR A 352 5.24 -10.71 -30.27
CA THR A 352 4.95 -9.30 -29.99
C THR A 352 6.20 -8.43 -30.01
N ASP A 353 7.34 -8.90 -29.51
CA ASP A 353 8.64 -8.21 -29.57
C ASP A 353 9.09 -7.95 -31.02
N SER A 354 8.89 -8.94 -31.89
CA SER A 354 9.12 -8.79 -33.33
C SER A 354 8.21 -7.72 -33.94
N ARG A 355 6.92 -7.70 -33.59
CA ARG A 355 5.95 -6.70 -34.06
C ARG A 355 6.30 -5.28 -33.60
N VAL A 356 6.67 -5.11 -32.33
CA VAL A 356 7.13 -3.82 -31.77
C VAL A 356 8.38 -3.33 -32.52
N SER A 357 9.30 -4.24 -32.87
CA SER A 357 10.49 -3.92 -33.65
C SER A 357 10.16 -3.44 -35.07
N PHE A 358 9.21 -4.10 -35.75
CA PHE A 358 8.71 -3.65 -37.06
C PHE A 358 8.00 -2.29 -36.98
N LEU A 359 7.20 -2.07 -35.94
CA LEU A 359 6.54 -0.80 -35.70
C LEU A 359 7.55 0.33 -35.50
N ARG A 360 8.66 0.08 -34.80
CA ARG A 360 9.75 1.04 -34.62
C ARG A 360 10.32 1.51 -35.95
N ALA A 361 10.58 0.59 -36.87
CA ALA A 361 11.06 0.92 -38.21
C ALA A 361 10.01 1.74 -38.98
N SER A 362 8.74 1.34 -38.92
CA SER A 362 7.63 2.02 -39.61
C SER A 362 7.43 3.45 -39.12
N VAL A 363 7.56 3.71 -37.81
CA VAL A 363 7.50 5.07 -37.24
C VAL A 363 8.65 5.94 -37.74
N GLN A 364 9.87 5.40 -37.85
CA GLN A 364 11.04 6.15 -38.33
C GLN A 364 10.91 6.56 -39.80
N GLU A 365 10.24 5.74 -40.61
CA GLU A 365 9.98 6.02 -42.02
C GLU A 365 8.74 6.91 -42.24
N SER A 366 7.92 7.13 -41.21
CA SER A 366 6.65 7.84 -41.32
C SER A 366 6.80 9.37 -41.40
N GLU A 367 5.77 10.02 -41.97
CA GLU A 367 5.63 11.47 -42.01
C GLU A 367 5.27 12.10 -40.64
N PHE A 368 5.07 11.30 -39.58
CA PHE A 368 4.77 11.80 -38.24
C PHE A 368 6.01 12.35 -37.52
N GLU A 369 5.83 12.92 -36.33
CA GLU A 369 6.97 13.22 -35.45
C GLU A 369 7.43 11.92 -34.78
N PRO A 370 8.67 11.47 -35.00
CA PRO A 370 9.10 10.14 -34.56
C PRO A 370 9.33 10.11 -33.05
N GLU A 371 9.71 11.22 -32.42
CA GLU A 371 10.16 11.23 -31.02
C GLU A 371 9.08 10.78 -30.01
N PRO A 372 7.83 11.29 -30.05
CA PRO A 372 6.80 10.84 -29.11
C PRO A 372 6.42 9.36 -29.29
N LEU A 373 6.31 8.90 -30.53
CA LEU A 373 5.95 7.51 -30.85
C LEU A 373 7.08 6.54 -30.49
N LEU A 374 8.34 6.91 -30.71
CA LEU A 374 9.49 6.11 -30.29
C LEU A 374 9.56 5.95 -28.76
N ARG A 375 9.22 6.99 -27.98
CA ARG A 375 9.13 6.84 -26.51
C ARG A 375 8.06 5.85 -26.07
N VAL A 376 6.91 5.82 -26.75
CA VAL A 376 5.85 4.83 -26.48
C VAL A 376 6.35 3.43 -26.80
N ILE A 377 7.01 3.25 -27.95
CA ILE A 377 7.59 1.97 -28.38
C ILE A 377 8.68 1.48 -27.41
N ASP A 378 9.56 2.35 -26.94
CA ASP A 378 10.56 2.00 -25.93
C ASP A 378 9.88 1.55 -24.62
N GLY A 379 8.80 2.21 -24.20
CA GLY A 379 7.98 1.80 -23.05
C GLY A 379 7.29 0.43 -23.24
N LEU A 380 6.81 0.13 -24.46
CA LEU A 380 6.27 -1.20 -24.79
C LEU A 380 7.35 -2.28 -24.72
N THR A 381 8.55 -1.98 -25.21
CA THR A 381 9.70 -2.89 -25.17
C THR A 381 10.10 -3.24 -23.74
N ASP A 382 10.13 -2.24 -22.85
CA ASP A 382 10.44 -2.46 -21.44
C ASP A 382 9.32 -3.23 -20.72
N SER A 383 8.05 -2.97 -21.05
CA SER A 383 6.91 -3.74 -20.55
C SER A 383 6.95 -5.21 -21.00
N LEU A 384 7.39 -5.49 -22.24
CA LEU A 384 7.60 -6.87 -22.72
C LEU A 384 8.70 -7.60 -21.91
N LYS A 385 9.82 -6.92 -21.61
CA LYS A 385 10.87 -7.50 -20.75
C LYS A 385 10.34 -7.83 -19.36
N GLU A 386 9.53 -6.95 -18.78
CA GLU A 386 8.87 -7.19 -17.49
C GLU A 386 7.92 -8.40 -17.58
N SER A 387 7.16 -8.51 -18.66
CA SER A 387 6.28 -9.67 -18.91
C SER A 387 7.06 -11.00 -18.93
N ARG A 388 8.25 -11.05 -19.55
CA ARG A 388 9.09 -12.26 -19.55
C ARG A 388 9.52 -12.65 -18.12
N SER A 389 9.93 -11.67 -17.32
CA SER A 389 10.25 -11.88 -15.90
C SER A 389 9.03 -12.32 -15.07
N GLU A 390 7.83 -11.82 -15.39
CA GLU A 390 6.58 -12.26 -14.77
C GLU A 390 6.24 -13.71 -15.13
N VAL A 391 6.53 -14.16 -16.37
CA VAL A 391 6.40 -15.57 -16.76
C VAL A 391 7.38 -16.45 -15.98
N GLU A 392 8.65 -16.07 -15.92
CA GLU A 392 9.69 -16.81 -15.19
C GLU A 392 9.40 -16.92 -13.68
N SER A 393 8.76 -15.89 -13.10
CA SER A 393 8.34 -15.88 -11.69
C SER A 393 6.99 -16.56 -11.41
N GLY A 394 6.35 -17.16 -12.42
CA GLY A 394 5.10 -17.91 -12.29
C GLY A 394 3.84 -17.05 -12.09
N LYS A 395 3.88 -15.78 -12.52
CA LYS A 395 2.74 -14.84 -12.51
C LYS A 395 2.07 -14.77 -13.89
N LEU A 396 1.64 -15.93 -14.38
CA LEU A 396 1.17 -16.12 -15.77
C LEU A 396 -0.01 -15.22 -16.18
N GLU A 397 -0.98 -15.00 -15.29
CA GLU A 397 -2.15 -14.15 -15.59
C GLU A 397 -1.78 -12.67 -15.81
N ILE A 398 -0.79 -12.17 -15.05
CA ILE A 398 -0.32 -10.79 -15.18
C ILE A 398 0.44 -10.62 -16.50
N ALA A 399 1.33 -11.57 -16.81
CA ALA A 399 2.06 -11.58 -18.06
C ALA A 399 1.13 -11.65 -19.28
N LYS A 400 0.10 -12.50 -19.24
CA LYS A 400 -0.90 -12.62 -20.31
C LYS A 400 -1.68 -11.33 -20.53
N ALA A 401 -2.17 -10.71 -19.46
CA ALA A 401 -2.88 -9.43 -19.55
C ALA A 401 -1.97 -8.34 -20.14
N ARG A 402 -0.70 -8.30 -19.72
CA ARG A 402 0.29 -7.35 -20.21
C ARG A 402 0.60 -7.54 -21.69
N ILE A 403 0.85 -8.77 -22.15
CA ILE A 403 1.07 -9.08 -23.58
C ILE A 403 -0.14 -8.66 -24.43
N THR A 404 -1.37 -8.89 -23.93
CA THR A 404 -2.60 -8.49 -24.63
C THR A 404 -2.67 -6.97 -24.82
N VAL A 405 -2.44 -6.20 -23.76
CA VAL A 405 -2.43 -4.73 -23.82
C VAL A 405 -1.35 -4.22 -24.77
N ILE A 406 -0.18 -4.84 -24.78
CA ILE A 406 0.91 -4.44 -25.69
C ILE A 406 0.51 -4.69 -27.14
N ASN A 407 -0.10 -5.84 -27.44
CA ASN A 407 -0.61 -6.12 -28.79
C ASN A 407 -1.67 -5.10 -29.22
N ASP A 408 -2.62 -4.75 -28.35
CA ASP A 408 -3.65 -3.75 -28.64
C ASP A 408 -3.05 -2.37 -28.95
N ILE A 409 -2.03 -1.94 -28.20
CA ILE A 409 -1.36 -0.66 -28.44
C ILE A 409 -0.57 -0.71 -29.76
N VAL A 410 0.11 -1.82 -30.06
CA VAL A 410 0.81 -2.02 -31.34
C VAL A 410 -0.18 -1.92 -32.50
N ASP A 411 -1.34 -2.58 -32.40
CA ASP A 411 -2.40 -2.52 -33.41
C ASP A 411 -2.93 -1.09 -33.61
N GLN A 412 -3.10 -0.33 -32.54
CA GLN A 412 -3.55 1.06 -32.62
C GLN A 412 -2.52 1.98 -33.29
N ILE A 413 -1.23 1.83 -32.98
CA ILE A 413 -0.18 2.64 -33.62
C ILE A 413 -0.05 2.25 -35.09
N ASP A 414 -0.11 0.95 -35.41
CA ASP A 414 -0.07 0.48 -36.80
C ASP A 414 -1.27 1.01 -37.62
N ALA A 415 -2.48 0.99 -37.04
CA ALA A 415 -3.66 1.59 -37.65
C ALA A 415 -3.54 3.10 -37.86
N LEU A 416 -2.89 3.84 -36.94
CA LEU A 416 -2.63 5.27 -37.09
C LEU A 416 -1.61 5.56 -38.21
N LEU A 417 -0.59 4.71 -38.35
CA LEU A 417 0.40 4.82 -39.42
C LEU A 417 -0.19 4.46 -40.78
N GLY A 418 -1.15 3.52 -40.83
CA GLY A 418 -1.86 3.11 -42.03
C GLY A 418 -3.04 3.99 -42.43
N ASP A 419 -3.39 5.03 -41.65
CA ASP A 419 -4.44 5.98 -42.02
C ASP A 419 -3.90 7.02 -43.03
N ASP A 420 -4.00 6.65 -44.32
CA ASP A 420 -3.57 7.48 -45.44
C ASP A 420 -4.16 8.90 -45.41
N ALA A 421 -5.39 9.07 -44.92
CA ALA A 421 -6.05 10.38 -44.86
C ALA A 421 -5.41 11.27 -43.78
N LEU A 422 -5.09 10.68 -42.63
CA LEU A 422 -4.37 11.37 -41.56
C LEU A 422 -2.94 11.73 -42.00
N VAL A 423 -2.23 10.78 -42.61
CA VAL A 423 -0.87 10.99 -43.15
C VAL A 423 -0.86 12.15 -44.14
N GLN A 424 -1.81 12.18 -45.08
CA GLN A 424 -1.93 13.26 -46.06
C GLN A 424 -2.19 14.61 -45.39
N THR A 425 -3.09 14.66 -44.40
CA THR A 425 -3.41 15.89 -43.66
C THR A 425 -2.18 16.45 -42.92
N VAL A 426 -1.39 15.57 -42.29
CA VAL A 426 -0.16 15.94 -41.58
C VAL A 426 0.91 16.42 -42.55
N ALA A 427 1.09 15.74 -43.69
CA ALA A 427 2.03 16.15 -44.73
C ALA A 427 1.68 17.53 -45.31
N GLU A 428 0.39 17.79 -45.59
CA GLU A 428 -0.11 19.09 -46.05
C GLU A 428 0.12 20.18 -44.99
N SER A 429 -0.17 19.90 -43.73
CA SER A 429 0.09 20.84 -42.62
C SER A 429 1.57 21.16 -42.46
N LYS A 430 2.47 20.17 -42.58
CA LYS A 430 3.93 20.38 -42.52
C LYS A 430 4.42 21.21 -43.70
N LEU A 431 3.89 20.94 -44.90
CA LEU A 431 4.23 21.69 -46.10
C LEU A 431 3.76 23.14 -46.00
N GLN A 432 2.56 23.38 -45.46
CA GLN A 432 2.05 24.72 -45.20
C GLN A 432 2.91 25.45 -44.16
N ALA A 433 3.26 24.80 -43.04
CA ALA A 433 4.14 25.40 -42.03
C ALA A 433 5.54 25.75 -42.59
N LYS A 434 6.11 24.91 -43.47
CA LYS A 434 7.36 25.21 -44.19
C LYS A 434 7.22 26.42 -45.12
N LYS A 435 6.11 26.51 -45.85
CA LYS A 435 5.79 27.66 -46.70
C LYS A 435 5.65 28.95 -45.90
N ASP A 436 4.93 28.90 -44.79
CA ASP A 436 4.73 30.05 -43.89
C ASP A 436 6.04 30.52 -43.26
N TYR A 437 6.90 29.57 -42.82
CA TYR A 437 8.24 29.88 -42.34
C TYR A 437 9.14 30.52 -43.41
N ALA A 438 9.12 29.98 -44.64
CA ALA A 438 9.87 30.54 -45.75
C ALA A 438 9.40 31.96 -46.11
N LEU A 439 8.09 32.22 -46.08
CA LEU A 439 7.52 33.56 -46.26
C LEU A 439 7.95 34.53 -45.16
N ALA A 440 7.99 34.08 -43.89
CA ALA A 440 8.40 34.88 -42.76
C ALA A 440 9.87 35.33 -42.84
N ILE A 441 10.75 34.53 -43.44
CA ILE A 441 12.18 34.87 -43.63
C ILE A 441 12.41 35.70 -44.90
N LEU A 442 11.81 35.29 -46.02
CA LEU A 442 12.10 35.91 -47.32
C LEU A 442 11.46 37.29 -47.46
N GLY A 443 10.28 37.52 -46.87
CA GLY A 443 9.59 38.81 -46.93
C GLY A 443 10.45 39.98 -46.45
N PRO A 444 10.95 39.96 -45.20
CA PRO A 444 11.81 41.01 -44.66
C PRO A 444 13.10 41.22 -45.48
N ALA A 445 13.73 40.14 -45.96
CA ALA A 445 14.96 40.22 -46.75
C ALA A 445 14.76 40.94 -48.11
N PHE A 446 13.62 40.68 -48.78
CA PHE A 446 13.28 41.38 -50.03
C PHE A 446 12.96 42.87 -49.77
N GLU A 447 12.24 43.18 -48.69
CA GLU A 447 11.93 44.56 -48.31
C GLU A 447 13.20 45.36 -48.01
N GLU A 448 14.17 44.76 -47.31
CA GLU A 448 15.48 45.38 -47.03
C GLU A 448 16.24 45.66 -48.33
N ALA A 449 16.30 44.71 -49.26
CA ALA A 449 16.96 44.89 -50.56
C ALA A 449 16.33 46.02 -51.40
N ILE A 450 15.00 46.08 -51.47
CA ILE A 450 14.26 47.15 -52.17
C ILE A 450 14.55 48.51 -51.51
N SER A 451 14.60 48.56 -50.18
CA SER A 451 14.89 49.81 -49.44
C SER A 451 16.30 50.33 -49.74
N SER A 452 17.29 49.43 -49.81
CA SER A 452 18.68 49.78 -50.09
C SER A 452 18.85 50.37 -51.50
N ILE A 453 18.21 49.76 -52.51
CA ILE A 453 18.23 50.26 -53.90
C ILE A 453 17.50 51.60 -54.00
N THR A 454 16.35 51.74 -53.34
CA THR A 454 15.61 53.01 -53.30
C THR A 454 16.43 54.13 -52.68
N ASN A 455 17.25 53.83 -51.67
CA ASN A 455 18.18 54.80 -51.08
C ASN A 455 19.32 55.16 -52.04
N GLN A 456 19.82 54.23 -52.86
CA GLN A 456 20.81 54.53 -53.90
C GLN A 456 20.22 55.39 -55.02
N GLU A 457 18.97 55.16 -55.44
CA GLU A 457 18.27 56.05 -56.39
C GLU A 457 18.15 57.49 -55.85
N LYS A 458 17.87 57.66 -54.55
CA LYS A 458 17.84 58.99 -53.91
C LYS A 458 19.21 59.67 -53.92
N LYS A 459 20.31 58.92 -53.71
CA LYS A 459 21.68 59.45 -53.79
C LYS A 459 22.03 59.88 -55.21
N LEU A 460 21.69 59.08 -56.22
CA LEU A 460 21.88 59.46 -57.64
C LEU A 460 21.14 60.76 -57.99
N HIS A 461 19.93 60.98 -57.44
CA HIS A 461 19.21 62.24 -57.64
C HIS A 461 19.96 63.46 -57.10
N SER A 462 20.67 63.29 -55.97
CA SER A 462 21.47 64.37 -55.38
C SER A 462 22.78 64.66 -56.14
N GLU A 463 23.25 63.74 -56.99
CA GLU A 463 24.47 63.89 -57.80
C GLU A 463 24.23 64.56 -59.16
N VAL A 464 22.98 64.60 -59.64
CA VAL A 464 22.60 65.26 -60.91
C VAL A 464 23.09 66.72 -61.00
N PRO A 465 22.92 67.59 -59.98
CA PRO A 465 23.36 68.98 -60.06
C PRO A 465 24.88 69.10 -60.20
N LEU A 466 25.65 68.26 -59.49
CA LEU A 466 27.11 68.24 -59.54
C LEU A 466 27.61 67.85 -60.93
N ALA A 467 27.08 66.77 -61.51
CA ALA A 467 27.50 66.34 -62.83
C ALA A 467 27.04 67.29 -63.96
N LEU A 468 25.94 68.02 -63.79
CA LEU A 468 25.57 69.10 -64.72
C LEU A 468 26.56 70.27 -64.67
N THR A 469 27.07 70.64 -63.49
CA THR A 469 28.11 71.68 -63.39
C THR A 469 29.43 71.27 -64.05
N GLU A 470 29.81 69.99 -63.95
CA GLU A 470 30.98 69.47 -64.67
C GLU A 470 30.78 69.49 -66.20
N TRP A 471 29.58 69.16 -66.66
CA TRP A 471 29.23 69.25 -68.08
C TRP A 471 29.33 70.69 -68.60
N ASP A 472 28.78 71.66 -67.85
CA ASP A 472 28.83 73.07 -68.21
C ASP A 472 30.29 73.56 -68.32
N SER A 473 31.16 73.18 -67.38
CA SER A 473 32.60 73.51 -67.41
C SER A 473 33.31 72.91 -68.64
N MET A 474 33.03 71.65 -68.97
CA MET A 474 33.62 70.99 -70.13
C MET A 474 33.11 71.55 -71.46
N SER A 475 31.82 71.92 -71.51
CA SER A 475 31.20 72.58 -72.66
C SER A 475 31.84 73.95 -72.93
N GLU A 476 32.07 74.76 -71.89
CA GLU A 476 32.80 76.02 -72.03
C GLU A 476 34.22 75.83 -72.57
N LYS A 477 34.97 74.84 -72.07
CA LYS A 477 36.33 74.56 -72.55
C LYS A 477 36.33 74.22 -74.04
N LYS A 478 35.41 73.37 -74.50
CA LYS A 478 35.27 73.02 -75.92
C LYS A 478 34.93 74.23 -76.79
N LYS A 479 34.00 75.09 -76.35
CA LYS A 479 33.67 76.35 -77.04
C LYS A 479 34.87 77.28 -77.17
N ARG A 480 35.69 77.40 -76.12
CA ARG A 480 36.92 78.21 -76.16
C ARG A 480 37.92 77.66 -77.18
N ILE A 481 38.13 76.34 -77.21
CA ILE A 481 39.03 75.70 -78.19
C ILE A 481 38.57 75.97 -79.64
N LEU A 482 37.26 75.82 -79.91
CA LEU A 482 36.70 76.14 -81.23
C LEU A 482 36.88 77.62 -81.60
N ALA A 483 36.68 78.54 -80.65
CA ALA A 483 36.89 79.97 -80.89
C ALA A 483 38.36 80.28 -81.23
N THR A 484 39.32 79.68 -80.52
CA THR A 484 40.75 79.84 -80.80
C THR A 484 41.14 79.22 -82.15
N ALA A 485 40.64 78.04 -82.50
CA ALA A 485 40.88 77.43 -83.81
C ALA A 485 40.36 78.29 -84.96
N ASN A 486 39.19 78.92 -84.79
CA ASN A 486 38.65 79.89 -85.75
C ASN A 486 39.55 81.13 -85.89
N GLN A 487 40.06 81.66 -84.78
CA GLN A 487 41.00 82.78 -84.82
C GLN A 487 42.29 82.40 -85.55
N ILE A 488 42.86 81.20 -85.30
CA ILE A 488 44.05 80.71 -86.00
C ILE A 488 43.80 80.60 -87.50
N LYS A 489 42.64 80.04 -87.91
CA LYS A 489 42.24 79.96 -89.33
C LYS A 489 42.14 81.34 -89.98
N ASN A 490 41.52 82.31 -89.30
CA ASN A 490 41.35 83.66 -89.82
C ASN A 490 42.71 84.38 -89.97
N THR A 491 43.59 84.27 -88.97
CA THR A 491 44.93 84.84 -89.04
C THR A 491 45.77 84.17 -90.14
N ALA A 492 45.68 82.84 -90.29
CA ALA A 492 46.35 82.12 -91.37
C ALA A 492 45.89 82.60 -92.76
N ASN A 493 44.58 82.83 -92.93
CA ASN A 493 44.02 83.40 -94.17
C ASN A 493 44.56 84.80 -94.45
N GLU A 494 44.63 85.65 -93.43
CA GLU A 494 45.12 87.02 -93.58
C GLU A 494 46.62 87.05 -93.96
N VAL A 495 47.44 86.21 -93.33
CA VAL A 495 48.87 86.10 -93.66
C VAL A 495 49.07 85.52 -95.06
N LYS A 496 48.29 84.51 -95.45
CA LYS A 496 48.31 83.93 -96.81
C LYS A 496 47.95 84.96 -97.88
N GLY A 497 46.99 85.84 -97.60
CA GLY A 497 46.60 86.92 -98.51
C GLY A 497 47.68 87.98 -98.73
N ARG A 498 48.63 88.12 -97.79
CA ARG A 498 49.74 89.09 -97.88
C ARG A 498 51.00 88.53 -98.55
N LEU A 499 51.07 87.21 -98.80
CA LEU A 499 52.22 86.54 -99.42
C LEU A 499 51.93 86.28 -100.91
N THR A 500 52.12 87.29 -101.76
CA THR A 500 51.78 87.24 -103.20
C THR A 500 52.97 87.18 -104.14
N GLU A 501 54.21 87.30 -103.65
CA GLU A 501 55.42 87.24 -104.47
C GLU A 501 55.94 85.80 -104.66
N PRO A 502 56.56 85.46 -105.82
CA PRO A 502 56.96 84.08 -106.16
C PRO A 502 57.93 83.43 -105.17
N GLU A 503 58.77 84.23 -104.50
CA GLU A 503 59.76 83.75 -103.53
C GLU A 503 59.11 83.20 -102.24
N HIS A 504 57.83 83.48 -102.00
CA HIS A 504 57.10 83.09 -100.79
C HIS A 504 56.33 81.77 -100.88
N GLN A 505 56.40 81.04 -102.01
CA GLN A 505 55.63 79.81 -102.24
C GLN A 505 55.79 78.75 -101.14
N ILE A 506 56.99 78.59 -100.57
CA ILE A 506 57.26 77.62 -99.50
C ILE A 506 56.55 77.99 -98.20
N ILE A 507 56.49 79.29 -97.87
CA ILE A 507 55.81 79.79 -96.66
C ILE A 507 54.29 79.71 -96.84
N GLN A 508 53.81 79.98 -98.05
CA GLN A 508 52.39 79.90 -98.40
C GLN A 508 51.85 78.46 -98.31
N ALA A 509 52.68 77.46 -98.67
CA ALA A 509 52.34 76.04 -98.47
C ALA A 509 52.17 75.71 -96.98
N LYS A 510 53.13 76.10 -96.12
CA LYS A 510 53.05 75.85 -94.67
C LYS A 510 51.88 76.55 -93.98
N ILE A 511 51.52 77.76 -94.42
CA ILE A 511 50.32 78.46 -93.88
C ILE A 511 49.04 77.77 -94.33
N SER A 512 49.02 77.20 -95.53
CA SER A 512 47.89 76.39 -96.01
C SER A 512 47.72 75.10 -95.18
N ASP A 513 48.83 74.49 -94.75
CA ASP A 513 48.79 73.34 -93.83
C ASP A 513 48.20 73.73 -92.46
N ILE A 514 48.62 74.88 -91.89
CA ILE A 514 48.06 75.39 -90.63
C ILE A 514 46.57 75.72 -90.77
N GLN A 515 46.17 76.30 -91.90
CA GLN A 515 44.77 76.57 -92.21
C GLN A 515 43.97 75.26 -92.26
N MET A 516 44.49 74.25 -92.94
CA MET A 516 43.84 72.94 -93.07
C MET A 516 43.73 72.22 -91.72
N ASP A 517 44.76 72.30 -90.86
CA ASP A 517 44.71 71.71 -89.52
C ASP A 517 43.78 72.46 -88.58
N ALA A 518 43.72 73.79 -88.65
CA ALA A 518 42.70 74.58 -87.93
C ALA A 518 41.28 74.23 -88.40
N GLU A 519 41.10 73.97 -89.69
CA GLU A 519 39.82 73.56 -90.28
C GLU A 519 39.43 72.13 -89.89
N LYS A 520 40.39 71.20 -89.73
CA LYS A 520 40.13 69.89 -89.12
C LYS A 520 39.66 70.00 -87.67
N ILE A 521 40.29 70.86 -86.86
CA ILE A 521 39.89 71.07 -85.46
C ILE A 521 38.49 71.65 -85.37
N LEU A 522 38.12 72.59 -86.25
CA LEU A 522 36.79 73.18 -86.28
C LEU A 522 35.69 72.18 -86.65
N ASN A 523 36.03 71.19 -87.47
CA ASN A 523 35.12 70.14 -87.91
C ASN A 523 35.22 68.86 -87.06
N ASP A 524 35.99 68.86 -85.97
CA ASP A 524 36.10 67.71 -85.08
C ASP A 524 34.81 67.52 -84.27
N SER A 525 34.13 66.40 -84.54
CA SER A 525 32.90 65.98 -83.87
C SER A 525 33.00 65.96 -82.33
N LEU A 526 34.19 65.77 -81.75
CA LEU A 526 34.40 65.73 -80.30
C LEU A 526 34.37 67.12 -79.65
N LEU A 527 34.57 68.19 -80.42
CA LEU A 527 34.57 69.58 -79.95
C LEU A 527 33.21 70.27 -80.14
N ILE A 528 32.31 69.70 -80.95
CA ILE A 528 30.94 70.17 -81.11
C ILE A 528 30.19 69.95 -79.79
N THR A 529 29.74 71.05 -79.19
CA THR A 529 28.92 70.98 -77.96
C THR A 529 27.44 70.89 -78.35
N GLY A 530 26.79 69.78 -77.99
CA GLY A 530 25.34 69.63 -78.14
C GLY A 530 24.56 70.49 -77.13
N SER A 531 23.23 70.38 -77.15
CA SER A 531 22.36 71.00 -76.14
C SER A 531 22.65 70.43 -74.74
N ARG A 532 22.55 71.28 -73.71
CA ARG A 532 22.69 70.87 -72.30
C ARG A 532 21.66 69.78 -71.98
N PRO A 533 22.09 68.59 -71.54
CA PRO A 533 21.14 67.52 -71.20
C PRO A 533 20.43 67.83 -69.88
N GLU A 534 19.21 67.32 -69.71
CA GLU A 534 18.47 67.41 -68.44
C GLU A 534 19.11 66.53 -67.35
N THR A 535 19.66 65.38 -67.72
CA THR A 535 20.45 64.51 -66.86
C THR A 535 21.71 64.03 -67.59
N PRO A 536 22.89 64.05 -66.95
CA PRO A 536 24.10 63.49 -67.56
C PRO A 536 23.94 61.99 -67.82
N GLU A 537 24.37 61.54 -69.01
CA GLU A 537 24.18 60.18 -69.52
C GLU A 537 24.65 59.07 -68.55
N LYS A 538 25.75 59.30 -67.82
CA LYS A 538 26.27 58.36 -66.81
C LYS A 538 25.31 58.17 -65.64
N ILE A 539 24.66 59.24 -65.19
CA ILE A 539 23.69 59.20 -64.08
C ILE A 539 22.38 58.60 -64.57
N GLU A 540 21.96 58.92 -65.79
CA GLU A 540 20.77 58.33 -66.41
C GLU A 540 20.91 56.81 -66.57
N MET A 541 22.06 56.31 -67.04
CA MET A 541 22.36 54.88 -67.06
C MET A 541 22.30 54.25 -65.66
N ALA A 542 22.86 54.92 -64.64
CA ALA A 542 22.80 54.43 -63.26
C ALA A 542 21.37 54.35 -62.74
N PHE A 543 20.50 55.31 -63.09
CA PHE A 543 19.06 55.25 -62.79
C PHE A 543 18.36 54.09 -63.49
N VAL A 544 18.66 53.87 -64.76
CA VAL A 544 18.08 52.75 -65.53
C VAL A 544 18.47 51.42 -64.90
N VAL A 545 19.74 51.26 -64.52
CA VAL A 545 20.22 50.03 -63.86
C VAL A 545 19.59 49.85 -62.48
N ALA A 546 19.54 50.90 -61.64
CA ALA A 546 18.93 50.81 -60.31
C ALA A 546 17.43 50.46 -60.39
N ARG A 547 16.69 51.08 -61.32
CA ARG A 547 15.28 50.76 -61.56
C ARG A 547 15.09 49.35 -62.09
N SER A 548 15.97 48.89 -62.99
CA SER A 548 15.93 47.52 -63.51
C SER A 548 16.11 46.50 -62.40
N ILE A 549 17.13 46.68 -61.55
CA ILE A 549 17.40 45.78 -60.41
C ILE A 549 16.22 45.80 -59.42
N ARG A 550 15.67 46.99 -59.11
CA ARG A 550 14.50 47.10 -58.23
C ARG A 550 13.30 46.34 -58.81
N ASN A 551 13.02 46.52 -60.09
CA ASN A 551 11.90 45.86 -60.75
C ASN A 551 12.09 44.34 -60.80
N GLU A 552 13.31 43.87 -61.06
CA GLU A 552 13.64 42.44 -61.07
C GLU A 552 13.49 41.82 -59.67
N ILE A 553 13.98 42.48 -58.62
CA ILE A 553 13.80 42.03 -57.23
C ILE A 553 12.32 42.04 -56.83
N THR A 554 11.56 43.04 -57.26
CA THR A 554 10.11 43.12 -56.98
C THR A 554 9.36 41.98 -57.68
N GLN A 555 9.67 41.70 -58.95
CA GLN A 555 9.09 40.58 -59.69
C GLN A 555 9.48 39.23 -59.08
N LEU A 556 10.73 39.07 -58.63
CA LEU A 556 11.19 37.87 -57.94
C LEU A 556 10.45 37.67 -56.61
N MET A 557 10.26 38.74 -55.84
CA MET A 557 9.49 38.71 -54.59
C MET A 557 8.04 38.31 -54.84
N GLU A 558 7.35 38.93 -55.80
CA GLU A 558 5.97 38.61 -56.15
C GLU A 558 5.82 37.17 -56.65
N SER A 559 6.73 36.73 -57.53
CA SER A 559 6.79 35.36 -58.03
C SER A 559 7.01 34.34 -56.89
N LYS A 560 7.94 34.60 -55.98
CA LYS A 560 8.19 33.71 -54.83
C LYS A 560 7.03 33.71 -53.83
N LYS A 561 6.39 34.86 -53.60
CA LYS A 561 5.20 34.97 -52.75
C LYS A 561 4.00 34.24 -53.34
N ALA A 562 3.84 34.25 -54.66
CA ALA A 562 2.80 33.50 -55.37
C ALA A 562 3.05 31.98 -55.34
N ASN A 563 4.31 31.54 -55.38
CA ASN A 563 4.67 30.13 -55.29
C ASN A 563 4.59 29.55 -53.86
N LEU A 564 4.74 30.40 -52.84
CA LEU A 564 4.72 30.00 -51.43
C LEU A 564 3.34 30.17 -50.77
N ARG A 565 2.42 30.89 -51.40
CA ARG A 565 0.98 30.83 -51.07
C ARG A 565 0.35 29.63 -51.76
#